data_AF-Q9APC1-F1
#
_entry.id   AF-Q9APC1-F1
#
_cell.length_a   1.000
_cell.length_b   1.000
_cell.length_c   1.000
_cell.angle_alpha   90.00
_cell.angle_beta   90.00
_cell.angle_gamma   90.00
#
_symmetry.space_group_name_H-M   'P 1'
#
loop_
_entity.id
_entity.type
_entity.pdbx_description
1 polymer ?
#
loop_
_entity_poly.entity_id
_entity_poly.type
_entity_poly.pdbx_seq_one_letter_code
_entity_poly.pdbx_strand_id
1 'polypeptide(L)'
;PFPAAELRQALPATVKAIAVLDRCKEPGASGEPLYLDVVEALSRLEQPPRVIGGRYGLSSKEFTPAMTKAIFDHLSQTRLQHPFTIGIEDDVTHLSLPWDPSWSIEAADTVRAIFYGLGSDGTVGANKNSIKIIGEDTDNWAQGYFVYDSKKSGSVTVSHLRFGPRAIAAPYLIRQANFVACHQWQFLHSFDLIDSAAPHATLLI
;
A
#
# COMPACT_ATOMS: atom_id res chain seq x y z
N PRO A 1 -12.56 11.64 22.00
CA PRO A 1 -13.70 12.32 21.33
C PRO A 1 -13.36 12.61 19.86
N PHE A 2 -14.33 12.54 18.94
CA PHE A 2 -14.09 12.84 17.51
C PHE A 2 -13.99 14.37 17.27
N PRO A 3 -12.94 14.89 16.63
CA PRO A 3 -12.66 16.33 16.51
C PRO A 3 -13.42 16.97 15.33
N ALA A 4 -14.75 17.05 15.44
CA ALA A 4 -15.61 17.49 14.34
C ALA A 4 -15.37 18.96 13.92
N ALA A 5 -15.00 19.84 14.86
CA ALA A 5 -14.75 21.26 14.55
C ALA A 5 -13.45 21.44 13.77
N GLU A 6 -12.40 20.76 14.22
CA GLU A 6 -11.08 20.76 13.61
C GLU A 6 -11.11 20.13 12.21
N LEU A 7 -11.89 19.05 12.03
CA LEU A 7 -12.13 18.46 10.71
C LEU A 7 -12.73 19.47 9.75
N ARG A 8 -13.81 20.17 10.15
CA ARG A 8 -14.45 21.21 9.31
C ARG A 8 -13.50 22.36 9.00
N GLN A 9 -12.66 22.76 9.96
CA GLN A 9 -11.68 23.82 9.76
C GLN A 9 -10.54 23.41 8.81
N ALA A 10 -10.14 22.14 8.84
CA ALA A 10 -9.09 21.60 7.99
C ALA A 10 -9.52 21.39 6.53
N LEU A 11 -10.83 21.31 6.26
CA LEU A 11 -11.35 21.12 4.90
C LEU A 11 -11.32 22.44 4.11
N PRO A 12 -10.63 22.49 2.95
CA PRO A 12 -10.73 23.64 2.07
C PRO A 12 -12.16 23.86 1.59
N ALA A 13 -12.58 25.13 1.48
CA ALA A 13 -13.91 25.50 1.00
C ALA A 13 -14.21 25.03 -0.45
N THR A 14 -13.18 24.65 -1.20
CA THR A 14 -13.29 24.16 -2.59
C THR A 14 -13.58 22.66 -2.68
N VAL A 15 -13.61 21.93 -1.57
CA VAL A 15 -13.85 20.47 -1.56
C VAL A 15 -15.30 20.20 -2.00
N LYS A 16 -15.46 19.34 -3.01
CA LYS A 16 -16.78 18.93 -3.54
C LYS A 16 -17.13 17.48 -3.23
N ALA A 17 -16.12 16.64 -2.97
CA ALA A 17 -16.29 15.23 -2.66
C ALA A 17 -15.17 14.73 -1.75
N ILE A 18 -15.48 13.78 -0.88
CA ILE A 18 -14.59 13.15 0.09
C ILE A 18 -14.79 11.64 0.02
N ALA A 19 -13.69 10.88 -0.06
CA ALA A 19 -13.70 9.44 0.17
C ALA A 19 -13.12 9.17 1.56
N VAL A 20 -13.89 8.49 2.41
CA VAL A 20 -13.46 8.04 3.74
C VAL A 20 -13.07 6.57 3.65
N LEU A 21 -11.87 6.25 4.14
CA LEU A 21 -11.30 4.91 4.06
C LEU A 21 -11.24 4.26 5.44
N ASP A 22 -12.01 3.19 5.60
CA ASP A 22 -12.05 2.41 6.83
C ASP A 22 -11.27 1.10 6.65
N ARG A 23 -10.42 0.80 7.63
CA ARG A 23 -9.65 -0.45 7.71
C ARG A 23 -10.35 -1.48 8.60
N CYS A 24 -11.67 -1.55 8.49
CA CYS A 24 -12.52 -2.52 9.17
C CYS A 24 -13.72 -2.89 8.27
N LYS A 25 -14.53 -3.84 8.73
CA LYS A 25 -15.80 -4.19 8.08
C LYS A 25 -16.81 -4.51 9.17
N GLU A 26 -17.93 -3.79 9.16
CA GLU A 26 -19.07 -4.03 10.05
C GLU A 26 -20.27 -4.54 9.23
N PRO A 27 -20.47 -5.87 9.13
CA PRO A 27 -21.52 -6.42 8.29
C PRO A 27 -22.92 -5.96 8.74
N GLY A 28 -23.68 -5.39 7.82
CA GLY A 28 -25.06 -4.94 8.07
C GLY A 28 -25.18 -3.54 8.67
N ALA A 29 -24.06 -2.87 9.00
CA ALA A 29 -24.08 -1.48 9.40
C ALA A 29 -24.45 -0.56 8.22
N SER A 30 -24.96 0.63 8.52
CA SER A 30 -25.25 1.68 7.52
C SER A 30 -23.98 2.29 6.89
N GLY A 31 -22.82 2.05 7.49
CA GLY A 31 -21.50 2.43 7.01
C GLY A 31 -20.44 2.08 8.04
N GLU A 32 -19.16 2.15 7.65
CA GLU A 32 -18.05 1.93 8.58
C GLU A 32 -17.86 3.11 9.57
N PRO A 33 -17.19 2.88 10.72
CA PRO A 33 -17.16 3.85 11.83
C PRO A 33 -16.65 5.23 11.46
N LEU A 34 -15.50 5.33 10.77
CA LEU A 34 -14.92 6.64 10.43
C LEU A 34 -15.77 7.36 9.37
N TYR A 35 -16.31 6.61 8.40
CA TYR A 35 -17.27 7.14 7.45
C TYR A 35 -18.49 7.77 8.15
N LEU A 36 -19.08 7.08 9.13
CA LEU A 36 -20.23 7.60 9.88
C LEU A 36 -19.87 8.85 10.70
N ASP A 37 -18.72 8.86 11.36
CA ASP A 37 -18.24 10.04 12.11
C ASP A 37 -18.04 11.25 11.20
N VAL A 38 -17.48 11.06 9.99
CA VAL A 38 -17.27 12.14 9.01
C VAL A 38 -18.61 12.63 8.46
N VAL A 39 -19.53 11.74 8.13
CA VAL A 39 -20.88 12.12 7.66
C VAL A 39 -21.58 12.98 8.72
N GLU A 40 -21.56 12.56 9.98
CA GLU A 40 -22.16 13.32 11.08
C GLU A 40 -21.45 14.65 11.32
N ALA A 41 -20.12 14.69 11.25
CA ALA A 41 -19.36 15.92 11.44
C ALA A 41 -19.64 16.98 10.36
N LEU A 42 -19.97 16.55 9.14
CA LEU A 42 -20.25 17.41 7.98
C LEU A 42 -21.74 17.69 7.78
N SER A 43 -22.64 16.95 8.43
CA SER A 43 -24.11 17.11 8.30
C SER A 43 -24.60 18.52 8.64
N ARG A 44 -23.82 19.27 9.44
CA ARG A 44 -24.12 20.64 9.89
C ARG A 44 -23.66 21.74 8.94
N LEU A 45 -22.97 21.39 7.85
CA LEU A 45 -22.59 22.36 6.81
C LEU A 45 -23.82 22.71 5.97
N GLU A 46 -23.96 23.97 5.55
CA GLU A 46 -25.06 24.37 4.65
C GLU A 46 -24.98 23.66 3.29
N GLN A 47 -23.76 23.43 2.81
CA GLN A 47 -23.47 22.74 1.55
C GLN A 47 -22.37 21.69 1.78
N PRO A 48 -22.70 20.53 2.36
CA PRO A 48 -21.71 19.50 2.62
C PRO A 48 -21.20 18.89 1.29
N PRO A 49 -19.89 18.57 1.19
CA PRO A 49 -19.39 17.82 0.04
C PRO A 49 -20.01 16.42 0.00
N ARG A 50 -20.02 15.80 -1.18
CA ARG A 50 -20.44 14.39 -1.31
C ARG A 50 -19.46 13.50 -0.53
N VAL A 51 -19.94 12.69 0.40
CA VAL A 51 -19.09 11.76 1.16
C VAL A 51 -19.38 10.34 0.72
N ILE A 52 -18.33 9.57 0.40
CA ILE A 52 -18.43 8.14 0.13
C ILE A 52 -17.51 7.36 1.08
N GLY A 53 -18.00 6.24 1.60
CA GLY A 53 -17.23 5.29 2.40
C GLY A 53 -16.66 4.14 1.56
N GLY A 54 -15.43 3.75 1.84
CA GLY A 54 -14.75 2.62 1.23
C GLY A 54 -13.91 1.82 2.21
N ARG A 55 -13.79 0.51 1.95
CA ARG A 55 -12.99 -0.41 2.77
C ARG A 55 -11.68 -0.77 2.09
N TYR A 56 -10.60 -0.82 2.86
CA TYR A 56 -9.27 -1.19 2.38
C TYR A 56 -8.47 -1.99 3.42
N GLY A 57 -7.39 -2.63 3.00
CA GLY A 57 -6.31 -3.05 3.91
C GLY A 57 -6.64 -4.10 4.98
N LEU A 58 -7.79 -4.78 4.89
CA LEU A 58 -8.19 -5.80 5.86
C LEU A 58 -7.18 -6.95 5.88
N SER A 59 -6.79 -7.39 7.08
CA SER A 59 -5.81 -8.47 7.27
C SER A 59 -4.50 -8.24 6.51
N SER A 60 -4.00 -7.01 6.52
CA SER A 60 -2.78 -6.60 5.80
C SER A 60 -2.85 -6.81 4.28
N LYS A 61 -4.05 -6.78 3.70
CA LYS A 61 -4.19 -6.63 2.24
C LYS A 61 -3.43 -5.37 1.80
N GLU A 62 -2.70 -5.48 0.70
CA GLU A 62 -1.92 -4.36 0.17
C GLU A 62 -2.80 -3.14 -0.11
N PHE A 63 -2.22 -1.96 0.13
CA PHE A 63 -2.80 -0.67 -0.22
C PHE A 63 -1.74 0.21 -0.87
N THR A 64 -1.79 0.29 -2.20
CA THR A 64 -0.73 0.91 -3.01
C THR A 64 -1.12 2.31 -3.46
N PRO A 65 -0.15 3.12 -3.95
CA PRO A 65 -0.46 4.41 -4.55
C PRO A 65 -1.44 4.31 -5.72
N ALA A 66 -1.37 3.26 -6.54
CA ALA A 66 -2.28 3.07 -7.65
C ALA A 66 -3.73 2.82 -7.20
N MET A 67 -3.92 2.12 -6.07
CA MET A 67 -5.23 2.02 -5.42
C MET A 67 -5.72 3.38 -4.92
N THR A 68 -4.83 4.19 -4.35
CA THR A 68 -5.14 5.57 -3.93
C THR A 68 -5.56 6.43 -5.13
N LYS A 69 -4.82 6.34 -6.25
CA LYS A 69 -5.18 7.01 -7.51
C LYS A 69 -6.57 6.60 -7.98
N ALA A 70 -6.89 5.30 -7.97
CA ALA A 70 -8.21 4.82 -8.38
C ALA A 70 -9.35 5.42 -7.55
N ILE A 71 -9.14 5.62 -6.24
CA ILE A 71 -10.12 6.30 -5.38
C ILE A 71 -10.30 7.77 -5.79
N PHE A 72 -9.21 8.49 -6.08
CA PHE A 72 -9.29 9.87 -6.57
C PHE A 72 -9.94 9.97 -7.95
N ASP A 73 -9.59 9.06 -8.88
CA ASP A 73 -10.22 8.97 -10.20
C ASP A 73 -11.72 8.72 -10.04
N HIS A 74 -12.12 7.84 -9.12
CA HIS A 74 -13.52 7.57 -8.81
C HIS A 74 -14.26 8.81 -8.26
N LEU A 75 -13.63 9.57 -7.36
CA LEU A 75 -14.19 10.83 -6.84
C LEU A 75 -14.42 11.90 -7.92
N SER A 76 -13.70 11.82 -9.04
CA SER A 76 -13.87 12.72 -10.19
C SER A 76 -15.10 12.38 -11.05
N GLN A 77 -15.72 11.21 -10.83
CA GLN A 77 -16.88 10.77 -11.61
C GLN A 77 -18.17 11.48 -11.21
N THR A 78 -19.13 11.48 -12.14
CA THR A 78 -20.48 12.02 -11.92
C THR A 78 -21.27 11.14 -10.95
N ARG A 79 -21.28 9.83 -11.20
CA ARG A 79 -21.92 8.81 -10.35
C ARG A 79 -20.87 8.12 -9.50
N LEU A 80 -20.93 8.34 -8.20
CA LEU A 80 -20.04 7.70 -7.24
C LEU A 80 -20.66 6.38 -6.76
N GLN A 81 -19.84 5.34 -6.72
CA GLN A 81 -20.15 4.09 -6.04
C GLN A 81 -19.93 4.23 -4.53
N HIS A 82 -20.94 3.87 -3.76
CA HIS A 82 -20.91 3.81 -2.30
C HIS A 82 -21.85 2.69 -1.80
N PRO A 83 -21.40 1.84 -0.86
CA PRO A 83 -20.02 1.69 -0.40
C PRO A 83 -19.11 1.11 -1.51
N PHE A 84 -17.80 1.21 -1.35
CA PHE A 84 -16.83 0.57 -2.25
C PHE A 84 -15.78 -0.25 -1.49
N THR A 85 -15.04 -1.10 -2.21
CA THR A 85 -13.83 -1.78 -1.74
C THR A 85 -12.67 -1.47 -2.68
N ILE A 86 -11.45 -1.53 -2.19
CA ILE A 86 -10.24 -1.36 -3.00
C ILE A 86 -9.21 -2.45 -2.64
N GLY A 87 -8.50 -2.95 -3.65
CA GLY A 87 -7.47 -3.98 -3.48
C GLY A 87 -7.97 -5.44 -3.51
N ILE A 88 -9.23 -5.66 -3.86
CA ILE A 88 -9.80 -6.98 -4.18
C ILE A 88 -10.54 -6.91 -5.51
N GLU A 89 -10.78 -8.07 -6.11
CA GLU A 89 -11.80 -8.24 -7.14
C GLU A 89 -13.05 -8.80 -6.45
N ASP A 90 -14.14 -8.04 -6.51
CA ASP A 90 -15.44 -8.43 -5.98
C ASP A 90 -16.39 -8.65 -7.15
N ASP A 91 -16.40 -9.88 -7.67
CA ASP A 91 -17.25 -10.34 -8.78
C ASP A 91 -18.66 -10.75 -8.33
N VAL A 92 -18.97 -10.64 -7.03
CA VAL A 92 -20.27 -11.02 -6.46
C VAL A 92 -21.14 -9.80 -6.20
N THR A 93 -20.63 -8.83 -5.44
CA THR A 93 -21.36 -7.59 -5.12
C THR A 93 -20.91 -6.38 -5.92
N HIS A 94 -19.86 -6.55 -6.74
CA HIS A 94 -19.34 -5.53 -7.65
C HIS A 94 -18.96 -4.23 -6.96
N LEU A 95 -18.53 -4.28 -5.69
CA LEU A 95 -18.13 -3.09 -4.91
C LEU A 95 -16.68 -2.66 -5.14
N SER A 96 -15.87 -3.52 -5.75
CA SER A 96 -14.44 -3.26 -5.97
C SER A 96 -14.20 -2.22 -7.05
N LEU A 97 -13.44 -1.18 -6.73
CA LEU A 97 -12.97 -0.22 -7.73
C LEU A 97 -11.84 -0.83 -8.57
N PRO A 98 -11.88 -0.68 -9.90
CA PRO A 98 -10.77 -1.08 -10.76
C PRO A 98 -9.57 -0.14 -10.56
N TRP A 99 -8.36 -0.68 -10.68
CA TRP A 99 -7.12 0.10 -10.56
C TRP A 99 -6.04 -0.47 -11.47
N ASP A 100 -5.14 0.37 -11.95
CA ASP A 100 -4.01 -0.03 -12.79
C ASP A 100 -2.83 -0.46 -11.90
N PRO A 101 -2.48 -1.76 -11.85
CA PRO A 101 -1.38 -2.24 -11.01
C PRO A 101 0.00 -1.76 -11.44
N SER A 102 0.15 -1.26 -12.68
CA SER A 102 1.44 -0.82 -13.25
C SER A 102 1.81 0.62 -12.87
N TRP A 103 0.84 1.40 -12.39
CA TRP A 103 1.06 2.79 -12.02
C TRP A 103 1.89 2.91 -10.73
N SER A 104 2.88 3.81 -10.74
CA SER A 104 3.82 3.99 -9.65
C SER A 104 4.15 5.48 -9.45
N ILE A 105 4.37 5.86 -8.19
CA ILE A 105 4.90 7.17 -7.79
C ILE A 105 6.36 7.09 -7.32
N GLU A 106 6.95 5.88 -7.36
CA GLU A 106 8.31 5.63 -6.91
C GLU A 106 9.29 6.39 -7.80
N ALA A 107 10.22 7.07 -7.17
CA ALA A 107 11.16 7.88 -7.91
C ALA A 107 12.29 7.06 -8.56
N ALA A 108 12.84 7.59 -9.65
CA ALA A 108 13.88 6.91 -10.42
C ALA A 108 15.21 6.76 -9.67
N ASP A 109 15.52 7.67 -8.75
CA ASP A 109 16.72 7.69 -7.90
C ASP A 109 16.59 6.85 -6.61
N THR A 110 15.42 6.26 -6.34
CA THR A 110 15.23 5.32 -5.24
C THR A 110 15.61 3.92 -5.70
N VAL A 111 16.56 3.31 -5.00
CA VAL A 111 16.83 1.87 -5.15
C VAL A 111 15.73 1.09 -4.46
N ARG A 112 15.21 0.08 -5.15
CA ARG A 112 14.13 -0.82 -4.79
C ARG A 112 14.62 -2.24 -5.00
N ALA A 113 14.98 -2.90 -3.90
CA ALA A 113 15.58 -4.22 -3.92
C ALA A 113 14.65 -5.26 -3.29
N ILE A 114 14.48 -6.40 -3.96
CA ILE A 114 13.72 -7.55 -3.44
C ILE A 114 14.68 -8.72 -3.27
N PHE A 115 14.60 -9.38 -2.12
CA PHE A 115 15.43 -10.55 -1.81
C PHE A 115 14.55 -11.72 -1.41
N TYR A 116 14.65 -12.81 -2.17
CA TYR A 116 14.01 -14.08 -1.88
C TYR A 116 15.01 -14.99 -1.15
N GLY A 117 14.66 -15.35 0.09
CA GLY A 117 15.46 -16.21 0.95
C GLY A 117 14.63 -17.30 1.62
N LEU A 118 15.29 -18.28 2.20
CA LEU A 118 14.68 -19.33 3.00
C LEU A 118 14.65 -18.94 4.48
N GLY A 119 13.61 -19.35 5.20
CA GLY A 119 13.56 -19.23 6.64
C GLY A 119 14.81 -19.81 7.30
N SER A 120 15.49 -18.98 8.09
CA SER A 120 16.74 -19.29 8.79
C SER A 120 18.02 -19.37 7.93
N ASP A 121 18.02 -18.93 6.67
CA ASP A 121 19.25 -18.88 5.85
C ASP A 121 20.12 -17.63 6.06
N GLY A 122 19.66 -16.68 6.87
CA GLY A 122 20.37 -15.43 7.18
C GLY A 122 19.99 -14.23 6.29
N THR A 123 19.23 -14.42 5.21
CA THR A 123 18.86 -13.36 4.24
C THR A 123 18.23 -12.15 4.92
N VAL A 124 17.20 -12.39 5.73
CA VAL A 124 16.50 -11.32 6.47
C VAL A 124 17.44 -10.58 7.42
N GLY A 125 18.34 -11.30 8.11
CA GLY A 125 19.31 -10.70 9.02
C GLY A 125 20.33 -9.83 8.29
N ALA A 126 20.88 -10.33 7.19
CA ALA A 126 21.79 -9.61 6.32
C ALA A 126 21.14 -8.33 5.76
N ASN A 127 19.88 -8.41 5.33
CA ASN A 127 19.13 -7.26 4.83
C ASN A 127 18.85 -6.21 5.91
N LYS A 128 18.49 -6.62 7.14
CA LYS A 128 18.37 -5.70 8.28
C LYS A 128 19.68 -4.96 8.55
N ASN A 129 20.80 -5.69 8.53
CA ASN A 129 22.11 -5.09 8.72
C ASN A 129 22.47 -4.13 7.57
N SER A 130 22.15 -4.50 6.32
CA SER A 130 22.41 -3.66 5.15
C SER A 130 21.63 -2.34 5.20
N ILE A 131 20.36 -2.37 5.59
CA ILE A 131 19.56 -1.16 5.82
C ILE A 131 20.20 -0.27 6.88
N LYS A 132 20.69 -0.87 7.97
CA LYS A 132 21.34 -0.14 9.06
C LYS A 132 22.61 0.56 8.56
N ILE A 133 23.50 -0.19 7.89
CA ILE A 133 24.72 0.37 7.30
C ILE A 133 24.39 1.52 6.34
N ILE A 134 23.43 1.33 5.43
CA ILE A 134 23.06 2.38 4.47
C ILE A 134 22.50 3.62 5.18
N GLY A 135 21.63 3.43 6.18
CA GLY A 135 21.00 4.53 6.91
C GLY A 135 21.91 5.25 7.91
N GLU A 136 22.98 4.61 8.40
CA GLU A 136 23.92 5.19 9.36
C GLU A 136 25.18 5.75 8.69
N ASP A 137 25.68 5.10 7.63
CA ASP A 137 26.96 5.43 7.00
C ASP A 137 26.82 6.23 5.69
N THR A 138 25.59 6.59 5.28
CA THR A 138 25.33 7.41 4.09
C THR A 138 24.24 8.45 4.35
N ASP A 139 24.14 9.46 3.47
CA ASP A 139 23.06 10.46 3.52
C ASP A 139 21.71 9.92 3.01
N ASN A 140 21.62 8.63 2.66
CA ASN A 140 20.39 8.04 2.16
C ASN A 140 19.41 7.74 3.29
N TRP A 141 18.14 7.93 3.00
CA TRP A 141 17.07 7.29 3.75
C TRP A 141 17.02 5.82 3.41
N ALA A 142 16.71 4.97 4.39
CA ALA A 142 16.57 3.53 4.20
C ALA A 142 15.27 3.01 4.84
N GLN A 143 14.61 2.07 4.17
CA GLN A 143 13.38 1.41 4.61
C GLN A 143 13.48 -0.10 4.33
N GLY A 144 13.03 -0.91 5.29
CA GLY A 144 12.89 -2.35 5.13
C GLY A 144 11.53 -2.87 5.55
N TYR A 145 10.95 -3.75 4.75
CA TYR A 145 9.80 -4.55 5.11
C TYR A 145 10.07 -6.03 4.80
N PHE A 146 9.68 -6.92 5.71
CA PHE A 146 10.03 -8.34 5.65
C PHE A 146 8.76 -9.17 5.69
N VAL A 147 8.49 -9.88 4.60
CA VAL A 147 7.37 -10.82 4.48
C VAL A 147 7.86 -12.19 4.90
N TYR A 148 7.16 -12.77 5.88
CA TYR A 148 7.37 -14.12 6.36
C TYR A 148 6.13 -14.95 6.06
N ASP A 149 6.32 -16.21 5.69
CA ASP A 149 5.23 -17.18 5.71
C ASP A 149 4.79 -17.47 7.16
N SER A 150 3.57 -17.93 7.32
CA SER A 150 2.98 -18.48 8.54
C SER A 150 3.75 -19.68 9.12
N LYS A 151 4.50 -20.40 8.28
CA LYS A 151 5.27 -21.59 8.68
C LYS A 151 6.57 -21.19 9.39
N LYS A 152 6.85 -21.87 10.52
CA LYS A 152 8.00 -21.60 11.40
C LYS A 152 9.39 -21.90 10.81
N SER A 153 9.50 -22.80 9.82
CA SER A 153 10.78 -23.16 9.19
C SER A 153 10.59 -23.63 7.74
N GLY A 154 11.65 -23.50 6.94
CA GLY A 154 11.68 -23.97 5.54
C GLY A 154 10.76 -23.20 4.58
N SER A 155 10.24 -22.06 5.02
CA SER A 155 9.33 -21.22 4.25
C SER A 155 10.05 -20.06 3.59
N VAL A 156 9.42 -19.49 2.57
CA VAL A 156 9.98 -18.37 1.82
C VAL A 156 9.88 -17.10 2.66
N THR A 157 10.95 -16.31 2.60
CA THR A 157 11.00 -14.95 3.11
C THR A 157 11.25 -14.02 1.94
N VAL A 158 10.54 -12.89 1.91
CA VAL A 158 10.73 -11.85 0.90
C VAL A 158 11.05 -10.55 1.61
N SER A 159 12.25 -10.02 1.38
CA SER A 159 12.68 -8.74 1.95
C SER A 159 12.51 -7.65 0.89
N HIS A 160 11.80 -6.58 1.24
CA HIS A 160 11.61 -5.39 0.42
C HIS A 160 12.42 -4.24 1.00
N LEU A 161 13.44 -3.80 0.28
CA LEU A 161 14.37 -2.76 0.68
C LEU A 161 14.23 -1.55 -0.22
N ARG A 162 14.13 -0.37 0.37
CA ARG A 162 14.23 0.91 -0.34
C ARG A 162 15.33 1.75 0.26
N PHE A 163 16.10 2.42 -0.58
CA PHE A 163 17.03 3.45 -0.13
C PHE A 163 17.27 4.51 -1.20
N GLY A 164 17.54 5.74 -0.78
CA GLY A 164 17.80 6.86 -1.69
C GLY A 164 17.90 8.21 -0.98
N PRO A 165 18.14 9.30 -1.74
CA PRO A 165 18.46 10.61 -1.17
C PRO A 165 17.24 11.33 -0.56
N ARG A 166 16.04 10.74 -0.63
CA ARG A 166 14.78 11.35 -0.21
C ARG A 166 14.07 10.52 0.84
N ALA A 167 13.32 11.19 1.71
CA ALA A 167 12.50 10.52 2.71
C ALA A 167 11.54 9.50 2.07
N ILE A 168 11.53 8.28 2.60
CA ILE A 168 10.76 7.17 2.04
C ILE A 168 9.43 7.02 2.80
N ALA A 169 8.35 7.45 2.16
CA ALA A 169 6.98 7.28 2.64
C ALA A 169 6.23 6.23 1.82
N ALA A 170 6.75 4.99 1.81
CA ALA A 170 6.22 3.89 1.00
C ALA A 170 5.80 2.68 1.86
N PRO A 171 4.69 2.74 2.60
CA PRO A 171 4.21 1.65 3.46
C PRO A 171 3.47 0.56 2.64
N TYR A 172 4.07 0.11 1.54
CA TYR A 172 3.54 -0.88 0.61
C TYR A 172 4.69 -1.69 -0.02
N LEU A 173 4.40 -2.89 -0.52
CA LEU A 173 5.40 -3.77 -1.13
C LEU A 173 5.97 -3.19 -2.43
N ILE A 174 7.21 -3.55 -2.74
CA ILE A 174 7.85 -3.20 -4.01
C ILE A 174 7.22 -4.05 -5.12
N ARG A 175 6.80 -3.39 -6.21
CA ARG A 175 6.28 -4.05 -7.43
C ARG A 175 7.16 -3.88 -8.67
N GLN A 176 8.09 -2.93 -8.62
CA GLN A 176 9.01 -2.61 -9.72
C GLN A 176 10.42 -2.42 -9.15
N ALA A 177 11.08 -3.52 -8.85
CA ALA A 177 12.42 -3.58 -8.26
C ALA A 177 13.50 -3.35 -9.33
N ASN A 178 14.49 -2.53 -9.02
CA ASN A 178 15.69 -2.39 -9.87
C ASN A 178 16.78 -3.42 -9.49
N PHE A 179 16.62 -4.12 -8.37
CA PHE A 179 17.46 -5.24 -7.98
C PHE A 179 16.60 -6.38 -7.42
N VAL A 180 16.79 -7.59 -7.93
CA VAL A 180 16.15 -8.81 -7.42
C VAL A 180 17.24 -9.83 -7.10
N ALA A 181 17.21 -10.41 -5.90
CA ALA A 181 18.13 -11.44 -5.46
C ALA A 181 17.37 -12.73 -5.14
N CYS A 182 17.89 -13.86 -5.63
CA CYS A 182 17.43 -15.19 -5.29
C CYS A 182 18.54 -15.94 -4.57
N HIS A 183 18.40 -16.17 -3.26
CA HIS A 183 19.45 -16.84 -2.48
C HIS A 183 19.31 -18.37 -2.47
N GLN A 184 18.32 -18.92 -3.17
CA GLN A 184 17.95 -20.33 -3.14
C GLN A 184 17.57 -20.81 -4.53
N TRP A 185 18.39 -21.69 -5.12
CA TRP A 185 18.22 -22.15 -6.49
C TRP A 185 16.82 -22.71 -6.78
N GLN A 186 16.24 -23.46 -5.84
CA GLN A 186 14.92 -24.08 -5.97
C GLN A 186 13.78 -23.07 -6.22
N PHE A 187 13.96 -21.80 -5.83
CA PHE A 187 12.95 -20.77 -6.05
C PHE A 187 12.82 -20.36 -7.51
N LEU A 188 13.85 -20.53 -8.33
CA LEU A 188 13.79 -20.28 -9.77
C LEU A 188 12.75 -21.16 -10.49
N HIS A 189 12.43 -22.32 -9.90
CA HIS A 189 11.43 -23.25 -10.44
C HIS A 189 10.05 -23.10 -9.80
N SER A 190 9.94 -22.36 -8.70
CA SER A 190 8.72 -22.30 -7.87
C SER A 190 8.06 -20.93 -7.84
N PHE A 191 8.79 -19.87 -8.16
CA PHE A 191 8.31 -18.49 -8.10
C PHE A 191 8.65 -17.75 -9.38
N ASP A 192 7.76 -16.85 -9.78
CA ASP A 192 8.07 -15.83 -10.77
C ASP A 192 8.86 -14.70 -10.09
N LEU A 193 10.20 -14.80 -10.14
CA LEU A 193 11.10 -13.82 -9.53
C LEU A 193 11.18 -12.53 -10.34
N ILE A 194 10.77 -12.54 -11.61
CA ILE A 194 10.89 -11.39 -12.51
C ILE A 194 9.59 -10.59 -12.61
N ASP A 195 8.46 -11.11 -12.13
CA ASP A 195 7.17 -10.40 -12.08
C ASP A 195 7.27 -9.02 -11.40
N SER A 196 8.09 -8.94 -10.35
CA SER A 196 8.32 -7.69 -9.62
C SER A 196 9.54 -6.90 -10.11
N ALA A 197 10.22 -7.32 -11.18
CA ALA A 197 11.41 -6.66 -11.71
C ALA A 197 11.03 -5.53 -12.68
N ALA A 198 11.67 -4.37 -12.52
CA ALA A 198 11.58 -3.28 -13.48
C ALA A 198 12.39 -3.62 -14.76
N PRO A 199 12.10 -2.97 -15.90
CA PRO A 199 12.97 -3.05 -17.07
C PRO A 199 14.43 -2.72 -16.71
N HIS A 200 15.36 -3.52 -17.22
CA HIS A 200 16.81 -3.42 -16.94
C HIS A 200 17.23 -3.65 -15.48
N ALA A 201 16.36 -4.26 -14.66
CA ALA A 201 16.73 -4.65 -13.30
C ALA A 201 17.90 -5.65 -13.30
N THR A 202 18.71 -5.57 -12.23
CA THR A 202 19.74 -6.57 -11.96
C THR A 202 19.09 -7.78 -11.28
N LEU A 203 19.35 -8.97 -11.80
CA LEU A 203 19.00 -10.24 -11.16
C LEU A 203 20.28 -10.92 -10.65
N LEU A 204 20.33 -11.17 -9.34
CA LEU A 204 21.37 -11.95 -8.67
C LEU A 204 20.82 -13.34 -8.34
N ILE A 205 21.55 -14.39 -8.75
CA ILE A 205 21.24 -15.81 -8.52
C ILE A 205 22.45 -16.55 -7.97
#